data_AF-A0A7X8UCN0-F1
#
_entry.id   AF-A0A7X8UCN0-F1
#
_cell.length_a   1.000
_cell.length_b   1.000
_cell.length_c   1.000
_cell.angle_alpha   90.00
_cell.angle_beta   90.00
_cell.angle_gamma   90.00
#
_symmetry.space_group_name_H-M   'P 1'
#
loop_
_entity.id
_entity.type
_entity.pdbx_description
1 polymer ?
#
loop_
_entity_poly.entity_id
_entity_poly.type
_entity_poly.pdbx_seq_one_letter_code
_entity_poly.pdbx_strand_id
1 'polypeptide(L)'
;MDRTGSETRVMPYRTLVRVWLVLLGLTGALVAAGTLLPPSLSVWAMLVITPVKAALIFYFFMHLKYEKPLLTGLVFVTLGLLVLVIGLLFSDLLYR
;
A
#
# COMPACT_ATOMS: atom_id res chain seq x y z
N MET A 1 16.00 10.53 42.81
CA MET A 1 16.17 10.44 41.34
C MET A 1 16.15 8.98 40.96
N ASP A 2 14.97 8.43 40.69
CA ASP A 2 14.84 7.09 40.10
C ASP A 2 13.81 7.14 38.97
N ARG A 3 14.13 6.45 37.89
CA ARG A 3 13.58 6.64 36.55
C ARG A 3 12.22 5.95 36.45
N THR A 4 11.13 6.73 36.47
CA THR A 4 9.80 6.25 36.12
C THR A 4 9.83 5.67 34.70
N GLY A 5 9.55 4.37 34.61
CA GLY A 5 9.59 3.59 33.38
C GLY A 5 8.78 4.25 32.26
N SER A 6 9.43 4.37 31.11
CA SER A 6 8.79 4.73 29.85
C SER A 6 7.73 3.67 29.52
N GLU A 7 6.46 4.03 29.70
CA GLU A 7 5.33 3.32 29.10
C GLU A 7 5.48 3.39 27.57
N THR A 8 6.26 2.47 27.03
CA THR A 8 6.30 2.17 25.61
C THR A 8 4.92 1.64 25.27
N ARG A 9 4.06 2.51 24.72
CA ARG A 9 2.75 2.13 24.18
C ARG A 9 2.99 1.24 22.96
N VAL A 10 3.32 -0.03 23.21
CA VAL A 10 3.58 -1.03 22.19
C VAL A 10 2.26 -1.21 21.44
N MET A 11 2.24 -0.82 20.16
CA MET A 11 1.12 -1.15 19.30
C MET A 11 0.83 -2.65 19.42
N PRO A 12 -0.47 -3.06 19.46
CA PRO A 12 -0.81 -4.45 19.64
C PRO A 12 -0.20 -5.27 18.50
N TYR A 13 0.79 -6.10 18.83
CA TYR A 13 1.50 -7.01 17.93
C TYR A 13 0.54 -7.85 17.06
N ARG A 14 -0.64 -8.14 17.61
CA ARG A 14 -1.74 -8.86 16.95
C ARG A 14 -2.22 -8.18 15.67
N THR A 15 -2.23 -6.85 15.62
CA THR A 15 -2.59 -6.09 14.41
C THR A 15 -1.50 -6.22 13.35
N LEU A 16 -0.23 -6.09 13.74
CA LEU A 16 0.90 -6.22 12.81
C LEU A 16 0.94 -7.60 12.17
N VAL A 17 0.77 -8.67 12.96
CA VAL A 17 0.78 -10.06 12.45
C VAL A 17 -0.38 -10.31 11.47
N ARG A 18 -1.57 -9.77 11.75
CA ARG A 18 -2.73 -9.94 10.86
C ARG A 18 -2.51 -9.23 9.52
N VAL A 19 -1.99 -8.01 9.55
CA VAL A 19 -1.69 -7.24 8.33
C VAL A 19 -0.56 -7.90 7.54
N TRP A 20 0.47 -8.40 8.23
CA TRP A 20 1.56 -9.16 7.63
C TRP A 20 1.05 -10.39 6.85
N LEU A 21 0.14 -11.18 7.43
CA LEU A 21 -0.48 -12.32 6.73
C LEU A 21 -1.23 -11.88 5.47
N VAL A 22 -1.97 -10.77 5.54
CA VAL A 22 -2.68 -10.22 4.37
C VAL A 22 -1.69 -9.77 3.29
N LEU A 23 -0.60 -9.08 3.66
CA LEU A 23 0.45 -8.70 2.70
C LEU A 23 1.08 -9.91 2.04
N LEU A 24 1.32 -10.98 2.81
CA LEU A 24 1.92 -12.21 2.31
C LEU A 24 0.97 -12.92 1.33
N GLY A 25 -0.33 -12.93 1.65
CA GLY A 25 -1.39 -13.38 0.74
C GLY A 25 -1.46 -12.58 -0.56
N LEU A 26 -1.44 -11.24 -0.50
CA LEU A 26 -1.40 -10.40 -1.70
C LEU A 26 -0.12 -10.60 -2.51
N THR A 27 1.00 -10.89 -1.86
CA THR A 27 2.26 -11.21 -2.54
C THR A 27 2.18 -12.55 -3.25
N GLY A 28 1.60 -13.58 -2.61
CA GLY A 28 1.33 -14.86 -3.24
C GLY A 28 0.39 -14.71 -4.44
N ALA A 29 -0.67 -13.91 -4.32
CA ALA A 29 -1.59 -13.60 -5.41
C ALA A 29 -0.87 -12.89 -6.58
N LEU A 30 0.10 -12.00 -6.29
CA LEU A 30 0.89 -11.32 -7.31
C LEU A 30 1.82 -12.28 -8.07
N VAL A 31 2.47 -13.20 -7.35
CA VAL A 31 3.30 -14.25 -7.97
C VAL A 31 2.44 -15.17 -8.82
N ALA A 32 1.30 -15.63 -8.29
CA ALA A 32 0.35 -16.44 -9.02
C ALA A 32 -0.17 -15.73 -10.27
N ALA A 33 -0.50 -14.43 -10.17
CA ALA A 33 -0.87 -13.61 -11.32
C ALA A 33 0.25 -13.57 -12.36
N GLY A 34 1.50 -13.39 -11.94
CA GLY A 34 2.65 -13.38 -12.86
C GLY A 34 2.92 -14.73 -13.54
N THR A 35 2.59 -15.86 -12.91
CA THR A 35 2.88 -17.20 -13.45
C THR A 35 1.73 -17.86 -14.20
N LEU A 36 0.48 -17.59 -13.83
CA LEU A 36 -0.71 -18.31 -14.33
C LEU A 36 -1.52 -17.52 -15.37
N LEU A 37 -1.37 -16.19 -15.45
CA LEU A 37 -2.18 -15.34 -16.34
C LEU A 37 -1.43 -15.00 -17.63
N PRO A 38 -2.16 -14.73 -18.73
CA PRO A 38 -1.56 -14.21 -19.95
C PRO A 38 -0.93 -12.83 -19.71
N PRO A 39 0.13 -12.46 -20.48
CA PRO A 39 0.96 -11.28 -20.20
C PRO A 39 0.16 -9.98 -20.05
N SER A 40 -0.89 -9.79 -20.86
CA SER A 40 -1.76 -8.62 -20.79
C SER A 40 -2.53 -8.54 -19.47
N LEU A 41 -3.10 -9.65 -19.01
CA LEU A 41 -3.87 -9.72 -17.77
C LEU A 41 -2.97 -9.65 -16.52
N SER A 42 -1.74 -10.19 -16.61
CA SER A 42 -0.74 -10.09 -15.55
C SER A 42 -0.32 -8.65 -15.27
N VAL A 43 -0.18 -7.81 -16.31
CA VAL A 43 0.12 -6.38 -16.16
C VAL A 43 -1.01 -5.67 -15.40
N TRP A 44 -2.27 -5.91 -15.78
CA TRP A 44 -3.43 -5.36 -15.07
C TRP A 44 -3.47 -5.80 -13.61
N ALA A 45 -3.21 -7.08 -13.33
CA ALA A 45 -3.16 -7.61 -11.97
C ALA A 45 -2.04 -6.94 -11.14
N MET A 46 -0.84 -6.79 -11.70
CA MET A 46 0.27 -6.11 -11.05
C MET A 46 -0.02 -4.64 -10.77
N LEU A 47 -0.66 -3.95 -11.73
CA LEU A 47 -1.01 -2.54 -11.60
C LEU A 47 -2.04 -2.28 -10.50
N VAL A 48 -2.97 -3.22 -10.27
CA VAL A 48 -4.00 -3.08 -9.23
C VAL A 48 -3.51 -3.59 -7.87
N ILE A 49 -2.88 -4.76 -7.81
CA ILE A 49 -2.49 -5.40 -6.53
C ILE A 49 -1.40 -4.58 -5.83
N THR A 50 -0.46 -4.00 -6.58
CA THR A 50 0.66 -3.24 -6.02
C THR A 50 0.22 -2.01 -5.20
N PRO A 51 -0.61 -1.07 -5.72
CA PRO A 51 -1.10 0.05 -4.95
C PRO A 51 -2.06 -0.37 -3.83
N VAL A 52 -2.80 -1.47 -3.97
CA VAL A 52 -3.63 -2.02 -2.87
C VAL A 52 -2.76 -2.45 -1.68
N LYS A 53 -1.62 -3.11 -1.92
CA LYS A 53 -0.65 -3.42 -0.85
C LYS A 53 -0.14 -2.15 -0.19
N ALA A 54 0.23 -1.14 -0.98
CA ALA A 54 0.71 0.14 -0.47
C ALA A 54 -0.35 0.84 0.39
N ALA A 55 -1.61 0.89 -0.07
CA ALA A 55 -2.73 1.47 0.67
C ALA A 55 -2.99 0.73 2.00
N LEU A 56 -2.87 -0.59 2.01
CA LEU A 56 -3.02 -1.39 3.23
C LEU A 56 -1.93 -1.07 4.26
N ILE A 57 -0.67 -0.93 3.81
CA ILE A 57 0.43 -0.50 4.67
C ILE A 57 0.17 0.92 5.19
N PHE A 58 -0.27 1.82 4.31
CA PHE A 58 -0.59 3.20 4.63
C PHE A 58 -1.72 3.34 5.66
N TYR A 59 -2.70 2.43 5.65
CA TYR A 59 -3.81 2.47 6.60
C TYR A 59 -3.44 1.89 7.97
N PHE A 60 -2.59 0.87 8.00
CA PHE A 60 -2.30 0.11 9.23
C PHE A 60 -0.98 0.47 9.91
N PHE A 61 0.08 0.80 9.17
CA PHE A 61 1.41 1.08 9.70
C PHE A 61 1.73 2.57 9.77
N MET A 62 1.29 3.33 8.78
CA MET A 62 1.33 4.79 8.84
C MET A 62 0.03 5.23 9.50
N HIS A 63 0.09 5.82 10.69
CA HIS A 63 -1.11 6.19 11.45
C HIS A 63 -1.85 7.39 10.83
N LEU A 64 -2.21 7.37 9.54
CA LEU A 64 -2.91 8.49 8.88
C LEU A 64 -4.22 8.85 9.55
N LYS A 65 -4.85 7.89 10.23
CA LYS A 65 -6.05 8.12 11.02
C LYS A 65 -5.82 8.98 12.28
N TYR A 66 -4.57 9.13 12.74
CA TYR A 66 -4.20 9.84 13.98
C TYR A 66 -3.21 11.01 13.79
N GLU A 67 -2.72 11.24 12.57
CA GLU A 67 -1.83 12.37 12.28
C GLU A 67 -2.56 13.57 11.67
N LYS A 68 -1.90 14.74 11.70
CA LYS A 68 -2.47 16.03 11.31
C LYS A 68 -3.12 15.95 9.91
N PRO A 69 -4.29 16.60 9.71
CA PRO A 69 -5.03 16.55 8.44
C PRO A 69 -4.24 17.04 7.21
N LEU A 70 -3.16 17.79 7.42
CA LEU A 70 -2.22 18.18 6.37
C LEU A 70 -1.48 16.99 5.74
N LEU A 71 -1.07 16.00 6.54
CA LEU A 71 -0.34 14.83 6.05
C LEU A 71 -1.26 13.89 5.26
N THR A 72 -2.49 13.68 5.72
CA THR A 72 -3.47 12.89 4.95
C THR A 72 -3.82 13.56 3.62
N GLY A 73 -3.88 14.90 3.59
CA GLY A 73 -4.12 15.67 2.36
C GLY A 73 -2.97 15.51 1.35
N LEU A 74 -1.72 15.67 1.80
CA LEU A 74 -0.54 15.52 0.93
C LEU A 74 -0.45 14.13 0.31
N VAL A 75 -0.76 13.09 1.09
CA VAL A 75 -0.79 11.71 0.61
C VAL A 75 -1.83 11.53 -0.48
N PHE A 76 -3.06 12.04 -0.28
CA PHE A 76 -4.11 11.98 -1.29
C PHE A 76 -3.72 12.71 -2.57
N VAL A 77 -3.09 13.89 -2.46
CA VAL A 77 -2.56 14.63 -3.61
C VAL A 77 -1.51 13.81 -4.35
N THR A 78 -0.56 13.22 -3.62
CA THR A 78 0.51 12.41 -4.23
C THR A 78 -0.06 11.15 -4.89
N LEU A 79 -1.04 10.50 -4.26
CA LEU A 79 -1.70 9.31 -4.79
C LEU A 79 -2.56 9.65 -6.02
N GLY A 80 -3.22 10.81 -6.01
CA GLY A 80 -3.96 11.33 -7.16
C GLY A 80 -3.04 11.63 -8.34
N LEU A 81 -1.89 12.27 -8.06
CA LEU A 81 -0.86 12.51 -9.07
C LEU A 81 -0.30 11.19 -9.63
N LEU A 82 -0.05 10.20 -8.77
CA LEU A 82 0.41 8.87 -9.19
C LEU A 82 -0.58 8.22 -10.16
N VAL A 83 -1.88 8.23 -9.83
CA VAL A 83 -2.93 7.68 -10.70
C VAL A 83 -3.00 8.45 -12.02
N LEU A 84 -2.89 9.78 -11.98
CA LEU A 84 -2.90 10.62 -13.17
C LEU A 84 -1.71 10.31 -14.10
N VAL A 85 -0.50 10.22 -13.54
CA VAL A 85 0.72 9.89 -14.31
C VAL A 85 0.63 8.49 -14.91
N ILE A 86 0.19 7.50 -14.13
CA ILE A 86 -0.01 6.13 -14.65
C ILE A 86 -1.03 6.13 -15.79
N GLY A 87 -2.18 6.81 -15.61
CA GLY A 87 -3.21 6.90 -16.65
C GLY A 87 -2.70 7.55 -17.93
N LEU A 88 -1.93 8.63 -17.82
CA LEU A 88 -1.31 9.29 -18.97
C LEU A 88 -0.29 8.38 -19.66
N LEU A 89 0.52 7.65 -18.89
CA LEU A 89 1.51 6.70 -19.42
C LEU A 89 0.85 5.57 -20.23
N PHE A 90 -0.25 5.02 -19.75
CA PHE A 90 -1.01 4.02 -20.49
C PHE A 90 -1.66 4.60 -21.75
N SER A 91 -2.18 5.83 -21.68
CA SER A 91 -2.74 6.51 -22.86
C SER A 91 -1.66 6.74 -23.93
N ASP A 92 -0.45 7.12 -23.52
CA ASP A 92 0.70 7.30 -24.40
C ASP A 92 1.14 5.97 -25.05
N LEU A 93 1.24 4.90 -24.25
CA LEU A 93 1.55 3.55 -24.75
C LEU A 93 0.53 3.01 -25.74
N LEU A 94 -0.75 3.38 -25.61
CA LEU A 94 -1.82 2.91 -26.50
C LEU A 94 -1.84 3.67 -27.84
N TYR A 95 -1.32 4.90 -27.87
CA TYR A 95 -1.28 5.76 -29.06
C TYR A 95 0.03 5.65 -29.85
N ARG A 96 1.00 4.89 -29.34
CA ARG A 96 2.27 4.56 -29.99
C ARG A 96 2.18 3.21 -30.71
#